data_AF-A0A7Y2L4Y0-F1
#
_entry.id   AF-A0A7Y2L4Y0-F1
#
_cell.length_a   1.000
_cell.length_b   1.000
_cell.length_c   1.000
_cell.angle_alpha   90.00
_cell.angle_beta   90.00
_cell.angle_gamma   90.00
#
_symmetry.space_group_name_H-M   'P 1'
#
loop_
_entity.id
_entity.type
_entity.pdbx_description
1 polymer ?
#
loop_
_entity_poly.entity_id
_entity_poly.type
_entity_poly.pdbx_seq_one_letter_code
_entity_poly.pdbx_strand_id
1 'polypeptide(L)'
;RVGEDVPLLVNCMPAGEYLGEGFHRAGGVPAVMHELDKVGRLHRDCRSVSGRSMGEIVADAVTGDRDVIRSYEDPLMHRAGFIVLSGNFFDSAIMKMSVVGEAFRSTYLSDPLQPNSFEARAIVFEGPEDYQARINDPSLDIDERCILVIRGCGTVGFPGSGEVVNMAPPSALIKAGIDSLPCLGDGRQSG
;
A
#
# COMPACT_ATOMS: atom_id res chain seq x y z
N ARG A 1 -2.14 15.13 -2.25
CA ARG A 1 -1.44 16.25 -2.94
C ARG A 1 -0.03 15.87 -3.41
N VAL A 2 0.83 15.28 -2.58
CA VAL A 2 2.20 14.91 -3.00
C VAL A 2 2.30 13.44 -3.40
N GLY A 3 1.78 12.52 -2.57
CA GLY A 3 2.10 11.09 -2.66
C GLY A 3 1.60 10.37 -3.91
N GLU A 4 0.34 10.54 -4.31
CA GLU A 4 -0.31 9.72 -5.35
C GLU A 4 0.50 9.59 -6.65
N ASP A 5 1.09 10.68 -7.14
CA ASP A 5 1.85 10.70 -8.40
C ASP A 5 3.35 10.37 -8.21
N VAL A 6 3.77 9.97 -7.01
CA VAL A 6 5.13 9.49 -6.77
C VAL A 6 5.19 8.00 -7.15
N PRO A 7 6.11 7.61 -8.03
CA PRO A 7 6.24 6.23 -8.48
C PRO A 7 6.88 5.32 -7.42
N LEU A 8 6.67 4.01 -7.57
CA LEU A 8 7.37 2.98 -6.81
C LEU A 8 8.75 2.73 -7.45
N LEU A 9 9.80 3.23 -6.81
CA LEU A 9 11.18 3.08 -7.27
C LEU A 9 11.90 1.87 -6.65
N VAL A 10 11.51 1.49 -5.44
CA VAL A 10 12.23 0.47 -4.66
C VAL A 10 11.58 -0.90 -4.87
N ASN A 11 12.34 -1.83 -5.43
CA ASN A 11 11.94 -3.22 -5.60
C ASN A 11 12.17 -4.00 -4.31
N CYS A 12 11.35 -3.75 -3.28
CA CYS A 12 11.43 -4.49 -2.03
C CYS A 12 10.07 -5.00 -1.58
N MET A 13 10.07 -6.16 -0.91
CA MET A 13 8.87 -6.70 -0.28
C MET A 13 8.28 -5.69 0.72
N PRO A 14 6.94 -5.56 0.78
CA PRO A 14 5.93 -6.41 0.14
C PRO A 14 5.53 -6.02 -1.30
N ALA A 15 6.07 -4.95 -1.87
CA ALA A 15 5.66 -4.46 -3.20
C ALA A 15 6.54 -4.98 -4.35
N GLY A 16 7.67 -5.57 -4.02
CA GLY A 16 8.66 -6.10 -4.95
C GLY A 16 9.32 -7.37 -4.43
N GLU A 17 10.54 -7.63 -4.89
CA GLU A 17 11.18 -8.95 -4.76
C GLU A 17 12.32 -8.99 -3.73
N TYR A 18 13.04 -7.88 -3.53
CA TYR A 18 14.23 -7.86 -2.68
C TYR A 18 13.91 -7.52 -1.21
N LEU A 19 14.92 -7.65 -0.35
CA LEU A 19 14.86 -7.33 1.08
C LEU A 19 15.82 -6.18 1.42
N GLY A 20 15.75 -5.71 2.68
CA GLY A 20 16.48 -4.53 3.14
C GLY A 20 18.01 -4.55 2.93
N GLU A 21 18.63 -5.72 2.94
CA GLU A 21 20.07 -5.85 2.66
C GLU A 21 20.41 -5.51 1.20
N GLY A 22 19.57 -5.95 0.26
CA GLY A 22 19.67 -5.58 -1.16
C GLY A 22 19.46 -4.08 -1.34
N PHE A 23 18.43 -3.52 -0.69
CA PHE A 23 18.17 -2.08 -0.71
C PHE A 23 19.36 -1.26 -0.21
N HIS A 24 19.97 -1.66 0.90
CA HIS A 24 21.13 -0.99 1.45
C HIS A 24 22.32 -1.02 0.47
N ARG A 25 22.65 -2.20 -0.06
CA ARG A 25 23.74 -2.36 -1.05
C ARG A 25 23.52 -1.56 -2.32
N ALA A 26 22.27 -1.43 -2.76
CA ALA A 26 21.90 -0.65 -3.93
C ALA A 26 22.08 0.87 -3.74
N GLY A 27 22.33 1.36 -2.51
CA GLY A 27 22.52 2.78 -2.20
C GLY A 27 21.47 3.34 -1.23
N GLY A 28 20.47 2.55 -0.86
CA GLY A 28 19.49 2.88 0.17
C GLY A 28 18.69 4.17 -0.10
N VAL A 29 18.28 4.82 0.99
CA VAL A 29 17.44 6.03 0.95
C VAL A 29 18.08 7.17 0.14
N PRO A 30 19.39 7.49 0.28
CA PRO A 30 20.02 8.54 -0.53
C PRO A 30 19.85 8.33 -2.04
N ALA A 31 19.92 7.08 -2.51
CA ALA A 31 19.75 6.77 -3.93
C ALA A 31 18.32 6.94 -4.43
N VAL A 32 17.33 6.64 -3.60
CA VAL A 32 15.92 6.95 -3.91
C VAL A 32 15.71 8.46 -3.98
N MET A 33 16.26 9.20 -3.01
CA MET A 33 16.16 10.66 -2.99
C MET A 33 16.88 11.32 -4.17
N HIS A 34 17.99 10.74 -4.63
CA HIS A 34 18.70 11.18 -5.83
C HIS A 34 17.80 11.08 -7.08
N GLU A 35 17.04 9.99 -7.26
CA GLU A 35 16.09 9.88 -8.38
C GLU A 35 14.95 10.91 -8.29
N LEU A 36 14.48 11.24 -7.09
CA LEU A 36 13.49 12.31 -6.90
C LEU A 36 14.07 13.71 -7.16
N ASP A 37 15.33 13.93 -6.79
CA ASP A 37 16.04 15.20 -7.00
C ASP A 37 16.23 15.51 -8.49
N LYS A 38 16.58 14.50 -9.31
CA LYS A 38 16.73 14.63 -10.77
C LYS A 38 15.51 15.21 -11.46
N VAL A 39 14.32 14.97 -10.92
CA VAL A 39 13.04 15.45 -11.48
C VAL A 39 12.43 16.61 -10.67
N GLY A 40 13.22 17.24 -9.79
CA GLY A 40 12.79 18.40 -9.01
C GLY A 40 11.72 18.09 -7.95
N ARG A 41 11.60 16.83 -7.52
CA ARG A 41 10.63 16.38 -6.50
C ARG A 41 11.19 16.43 -5.07
N LEU A 42 12.38 17.00 -4.89
CA LEU A 42 13.04 17.14 -3.59
C LEU A 42 13.31 18.62 -3.27
N HIS A 43 13.01 19.03 -2.03
CA HIS A 43 13.41 20.35 -1.53
C HIS A 43 14.90 20.33 -1.16
N ARG A 44 15.74 20.74 -2.11
CA ARG A 44 17.20 20.68 -2.01
C ARG A 44 17.78 21.47 -0.84
N ASP A 45 17.21 22.63 -0.53
CA ASP A 45 17.75 23.57 0.46
C ASP A 45 17.45 23.18 1.92
N CYS A 46 16.67 22.11 2.14
CA CYS A 46 16.37 21.62 3.48
C CYS A 46 17.65 21.23 4.22
N ARG A 47 17.85 21.80 5.41
CA ARG A 47 19.01 21.50 6.28
C ARG A 47 18.85 20.15 6.94
N SER A 48 19.95 19.41 7.10
CA SER A 48 20.02 18.15 7.83
C SER A 48 20.77 18.27 9.15
N VAL A 49 20.66 17.24 9.99
CA VAL A 49 21.46 17.08 11.21
C VAL A 49 22.96 16.96 10.96
N SER A 50 23.40 16.63 9.73
CA SER A 50 24.83 16.60 9.37
C SER A 50 25.41 17.99 9.10
N GLY A 51 24.58 19.05 9.10
CA GLY A 51 25.00 20.39 8.72
C GLY A 51 25.11 20.62 7.21
N ARG A 52 24.80 19.62 6.38
CA ARG A 52 24.63 19.73 4.92
C ARG A 52 23.14 19.88 4.55
N SER A 53 22.87 20.49 3.42
CA SER A 53 21.57 20.50 2.75
C SER A 53 21.22 19.14 2.15
N MET A 54 19.93 18.89 1.90
CA MET A 54 19.48 17.66 1.23
C MET A 54 20.11 17.53 -0.16
N GLY A 55 20.17 18.62 -0.93
CA GLY A 55 20.78 18.64 -2.26
C GLY A 55 22.26 18.24 -2.23
N GLU A 56 23.02 18.73 -1.25
CA GLU A 56 24.42 18.32 -1.07
C GLU A 56 24.54 16.83 -0.72
N ILE A 57 23.62 16.28 0.07
CA ILE A 57 23.67 14.86 0.48
C ILE A 57 23.39 13.93 -0.69
N VAL A 58 22.45 14.28 -1.56
CA VAL A 58 21.96 13.38 -2.61
C VAL A 58 22.65 13.57 -3.97
N ALA A 59 23.45 14.64 -4.15
CA ALA A 59 24.04 15.01 -5.44
C ALA A 59 24.73 13.84 -6.16
N ASP A 60 25.55 13.07 -5.44
CA ASP A 60 26.33 11.95 -5.98
C ASP A 60 25.82 10.58 -5.49
N ALA A 61 24.64 10.52 -4.88
CA ALA A 61 24.08 9.30 -4.32
C ALA A 61 23.44 8.42 -5.41
N VAL A 62 24.17 8.08 -6.46
CA VAL A 62 23.66 7.22 -7.55
C VAL A 62 23.52 5.79 -7.04
N THR A 63 22.45 5.10 -7.44
CA THR A 63 22.29 3.68 -7.11
C THR A 63 23.35 2.81 -7.80
N GLY A 64 23.83 1.80 -7.09
CA GLY A 64 24.72 0.76 -7.64
C GLY A 64 23.98 -0.42 -8.28
N ASP A 65 22.65 -0.50 -8.16
CA ASP A 65 21.86 -1.64 -8.61
C ASP A 65 20.45 -1.20 -9.04
N ARG A 66 20.20 -1.23 -10.35
CA ARG A 66 18.93 -0.80 -10.96
C ARG A 66 17.81 -1.84 -10.85
N ASP A 67 18.12 -3.09 -10.55
CA ASP A 67 17.07 -4.10 -10.31
C ASP A 67 16.40 -3.86 -8.95
N VAL A 68 17.15 -3.26 -8.01
CA VAL A 68 16.69 -2.91 -6.66
C VAL A 68 16.13 -1.48 -6.56
N ILE A 69 16.83 -0.49 -7.12
CA ILE A 69 16.37 0.92 -7.12
C ILE A 69 16.22 1.40 -8.56
N ARG A 70 14.96 1.40 -9.02
CA ARG A 70 14.58 1.84 -10.37
C ARG A 70 14.77 3.33 -10.57
N SER A 71 14.92 3.71 -11.83
CA SER A 71 14.93 5.12 -12.22
C SER A 71 13.53 5.73 -12.13
N TYR A 72 13.44 7.05 -12.05
CA TYR A 72 12.14 7.73 -12.07
C TYR A 72 11.36 7.51 -13.39
N GLU A 73 12.07 7.35 -14.51
CA GLU A 73 11.49 7.18 -15.85
C GLU A 73 11.01 5.75 -16.11
N ASP A 74 11.64 4.76 -15.47
CA ASP A 74 11.32 3.34 -15.59
C ASP A 74 11.09 2.72 -14.19
N PRO A 75 10.02 3.13 -13.49
CA PRO A 75 9.70 2.65 -12.15
C PRO A 75 8.96 1.30 -12.20
N LEU A 76 8.78 0.66 -11.03
CA LEU A 76 7.92 -0.52 -10.91
C LEU A 76 6.44 -0.19 -11.12
N MET A 77 6.05 1.01 -10.69
CA MET A 77 4.67 1.51 -10.81
C MET A 77 4.69 3.03 -10.87
N HIS A 78 3.98 3.64 -11.83
CA HIS A 78 4.01 5.10 -12.02
C HIS A 78 3.27 5.90 -10.94
N ARG A 79 2.23 5.33 -10.31
CA ARG A 79 1.40 5.99 -9.29
C ARG A 79 1.22 5.07 -8.09
N ALA A 80 2.11 5.19 -7.11
CA ALA A 80 2.23 4.20 -6.03
C ALA A 80 2.05 4.78 -4.62
N GLY A 81 2.07 6.11 -4.46
CA GLY A 81 1.82 6.71 -3.16
C GLY A 81 0.39 6.53 -2.68
N PHE A 82 0.16 6.86 -1.42
CA PHE A 82 -1.17 6.74 -0.82
C PHE A 82 -2.20 7.62 -1.54
N ILE A 83 -3.38 7.05 -1.74
CA ILE A 83 -4.59 7.85 -1.99
C ILE A 83 -5.31 8.10 -0.67
N VAL A 84 -5.93 9.28 -0.57
CA VAL A 84 -6.76 9.67 0.57
C VAL A 84 -8.21 9.62 0.12
N LEU A 85 -9.00 8.81 0.82
CA LEU A 85 -10.42 8.62 0.56
C LEU A 85 -11.22 9.35 1.65
N SER A 86 -12.41 9.82 1.30
CA SER A 86 -13.39 10.39 2.23
C SER A 86 -14.78 9.94 1.81
N GLY A 87 -15.74 9.95 2.73
CA GLY A 87 -17.11 9.57 2.44
C GLY A 87 -18.03 9.70 3.63
N ASN A 88 -19.20 9.07 3.55
CA ASN A 88 -20.21 9.06 4.60
C ASN A 88 -19.87 8.15 5.80
N PHE A 89 -18.84 7.31 5.70
CA PHE A 89 -18.42 6.39 6.78
C PHE A 89 -17.15 6.84 7.52
N PHE A 90 -16.36 7.73 6.93
CA PHE A 90 -15.12 8.25 7.49
C PHE A 90 -14.77 9.61 6.87
N ASP A 91 -14.22 10.50 7.68
CA ASP A 91 -13.72 11.80 7.20
C ASP A 91 -12.45 11.61 6.36
N SER A 92 -11.62 10.62 6.69
CA SER A 92 -10.37 10.32 5.99
C SER A 92 -9.94 8.86 6.19
N ALA A 93 -9.56 8.21 5.10
CA ALA A 93 -8.89 6.91 5.08
C ALA A 93 -7.75 6.91 4.06
N ILE A 94 -6.78 6.02 4.21
CA ILE A 94 -5.66 5.86 3.27
C ILE A 94 -5.67 4.48 2.64
N MET A 95 -5.37 4.40 1.34
CA MET A 95 -5.18 3.13 0.63
C MET A 95 -3.78 3.07 0.03
N LYS A 96 -3.10 1.93 0.21
CA LYS A 96 -1.74 1.66 -0.25
C LYS A 96 -1.76 1.22 -1.71
N MET A 97 -1.47 2.13 -2.64
CA MET A 97 -1.48 1.84 -4.07
C MET A 97 -0.33 0.95 -4.53
N SER A 98 0.82 0.98 -3.84
CA SER A 98 2.02 0.24 -4.22
C SER A 98 1.87 -1.28 -4.21
N VAL A 99 0.82 -1.82 -3.59
CA VAL A 99 0.53 -3.27 -3.55
C VAL A 99 -0.78 -3.63 -4.27
N VAL A 100 -1.37 -2.68 -5.01
CA VAL A 100 -2.53 -2.94 -5.86
C VAL A 100 -2.03 -3.58 -7.16
N GLY A 101 -1.94 -4.90 -7.15
CA GLY A 101 -1.47 -5.70 -8.29
C GLY A 101 -2.44 -5.72 -9.48
N GLU A 102 -1.96 -6.22 -10.61
CA GLU A 102 -2.72 -6.31 -11.86
C GLU A 102 -4.01 -7.12 -11.71
N ALA A 103 -3.98 -8.23 -10.97
CA ALA A 103 -5.15 -9.06 -10.70
C ALA A 103 -6.26 -8.25 -9.99
N PHE A 104 -5.93 -7.52 -8.92
CA PHE A 104 -6.90 -6.66 -8.23
C PHE A 104 -7.45 -5.58 -9.16
N ARG A 105 -6.58 -4.93 -9.95
CA ARG A 105 -7.02 -3.90 -10.91
C ARG A 105 -7.97 -4.47 -11.96
N SER A 106 -7.65 -5.65 -12.50
CA SER A 106 -8.46 -6.34 -13.50
C SER A 106 -9.82 -6.73 -12.93
N THR A 107 -9.88 -7.24 -11.71
CA THR A 107 -11.13 -7.70 -11.09
C THR A 107 -12.03 -6.54 -10.64
N TYR A 108 -11.45 -5.50 -10.04
CA TYR A 108 -12.21 -4.47 -9.33
C TYR A 108 -12.14 -3.07 -9.95
N LEU A 109 -11.19 -2.75 -10.83
CA LEU A 109 -10.95 -1.36 -11.26
C LEU A 109 -10.94 -1.18 -12.79
N SER A 110 -11.33 -2.20 -13.55
CA SER A 110 -11.19 -2.27 -15.01
C SER A 110 -12.48 -2.02 -15.80
N ASP A 111 -13.62 -1.81 -15.13
CA ASP A 111 -14.89 -1.54 -15.81
C ASP A 111 -14.77 -0.29 -16.72
N PRO A 112 -14.93 -0.42 -18.04
CA PRO A 112 -14.83 0.72 -18.96
C PRO A 112 -15.87 1.81 -18.70
N LEU A 113 -17.03 1.48 -18.11
CA LEU A 113 -18.09 2.42 -17.79
C LEU A 113 -17.82 3.15 -16.46
N GLN A 114 -17.07 2.52 -15.55
CA GLN A 114 -16.74 3.05 -14.23
C GLN A 114 -15.27 2.80 -13.87
N PRO A 115 -14.30 3.42 -14.58
CA PRO A 115 -12.89 3.14 -14.38
C PRO A 115 -12.42 3.56 -12.98
N ASN A 116 -11.64 2.70 -12.33
CA ASN A 116 -11.17 2.88 -10.95
C ASN A 116 -12.30 3.03 -9.90
N SER A 117 -13.45 2.41 -10.15
CA SER A 117 -14.57 2.34 -9.21
C SER A 117 -15.15 0.93 -9.18
N PHE A 118 -15.68 0.54 -8.02
CA PHE A 118 -16.45 -0.70 -7.86
C PHE A 118 -17.43 -0.58 -6.71
N GLU A 119 -18.43 -1.45 -6.75
CA GLU A 119 -19.32 -1.73 -5.65
C GLU A 119 -19.06 -3.15 -5.13
N ALA A 120 -19.16 -3.31 -3.82
CA ALA A 120 -18.94 -4.61 -3.17
C ALA A 120 -19.89 -4.77 -1.98
N ARG A 121 -20.28 -6.02 -1.71
CA ARG A 121 -21.06 -6.35 -0.51
C ARG A 121 -20.16 -6.34 0.72
N ALA A 122 -20.52 -5.56 1.73
CA ALA A 122 -19.74 -5.46 2.95
C ALA A 122 -19.96 -6.65 3.89
N ILE A 123 -18.87 -7.28 4.31
CA ILE A 123 -18.85 -8.28 5.37
C ILE A 123 -18.14 -7.67 6.57
N VAL A 124 -18.90 -7.33 7.61
CA VAL A 124 -18.39 -6.59 8.77
C VAL A 124 -18.02 -7.55 9.89
N PHE A 125 -16.85 -7.35 10.47
CA PHE A 125 -16.33 -8.06 11.65
C PHE A 125 -16.08 -7.08 12.81
N GLU A 126 -16.44 -7.51 14.02
CA GLU A 126 -16.23 -6.79 15.28
C GLU A 126 -14.90 -7.22 15.91
N GLY A 127 -13.80 -6.62 15.46
CA GLY A 127 -12.46 -6.99 15.94
C GLY A 127 -11.91 -8.30 15.37
N PRO A 128 -10.63 -8.60 15.63
CA PRO A 128 -9.93 -9.73 15.03
C PRO A 128 -10.45 -11.08 15.52
N GLU A 129 -10.95 -11.17 16.75
CA GLU A 129 -11.53 -12.40 17.30
C GLU A 129 -12.79 -12.82 16.54
N ASP A 130 -13.66 -11.86 16.21
CA ASP A 130 -14.88 -12.11 15.43
C ASP A 130 -14.56 -12.47 13.97
N TYR A 131 -13.58 -11.79 13.37
CA TYR A 131 -13.04 -12.16 12.06
C TYR A 131 -12.55 -13.61 12.03
N GLN A 132 -11.70 -14.02 12.99
CA GLN A 132 -11.20 -15.39 13.05
C GLN A 132 -12.32 -16.41 13.24
N ALA A 133 -13.32 -16.09 14.06
CA ALA A 133 -14.44 -16.98 14.35
C ALA A 133 -15.36 -17.19 13.13
N ARG A 134 -15.60 -16.14 12.32
CA ARG A 134 -16.65 -16.16 11.30
C ARG A 134 -16.18 -16.18 9.86
N ILE A 135 -14.92 -15.86 9.53
CA ILE A 135 -14.47 -15.73 8.13
C ILE A 135 -14.71 -17.00 7.28
N ASN A 136 -14.70 -18.19 7.87
CA ASN A 136 -14.97 -19.45 7.18
C ASN A 136 -16.41 -19.96 7.35
N ASP A 137 -17.31 -19.17 7.95
CA ASP A 137 -18.72 -19.53 8.09
C ASP A 137 -19.41 -19.47 6.71
N PRO A 138 -19.90 -20.61 6.18
CA PRO A 138 -20.55 -20.64 4.87
C PRO A 138 -21.85 -19.82 4.82
N SER A 139 -22.46 -19.52 5.97
CA SER A 139 -23.67 -18.69 6.03
C SER A 139 -23.43 -17.22 5.67
N LEU A 140 -22.17 -16.75 5.69
CA LEU A 140 -21.80 -15.41 5.22
C LEU A 140 -21.78 -15.30 3.69
N ASP A 141 -21.78 -16.45 2.99
CA ASP A 141 -21.82 -16.55 1.53
C ASP A 141 -20.80 -15.63 0.85
N ILE A 142 -19.57 -15.58 1.35
CA ILE A 142 -18.55 -14.61 0.89
C ILE A 142 -18.05 -15.00 -0.50
N ASP A 143 -18.12 -14.07 -1.45
CA ASP A 143 -17.72 -14.22 -2.85
C ASP A 143 -16.64 -13.19 -3.26
N GLU A 144 -16.20 -13.25 -4.52
CA GLU A 144 -15.21 -12.33 -5.11
C GLU A 144 -15.70 -10.88 -5.26
N ARG A 145 -16.98 -10.59 -4.99
CA ARG A 145 -17.58 -9.24 -5.05
C ARG A 145 -17.87 -8.70 -3.65
N CYS A 146 -17.25 -9.29 -2.63
CA CYS A 146 -17.31 -8.81 -1.26
C CYS A 146 -16.14 -7.90 -0.90
N ILE A 147 -16.36 -7.03 0.10
CA ILE A 147 -15.33 -6.28 0.81
C ILE A 147 -15.34 -6.71 2.28
N LEU A 148 -14.17 -7.07 2.79
CA LEU A 148 -14.01 -7.42 4.20
C LEU A 148 -13.81 -6.13 4.99
N VAL A 149 -14.65 -5.92 6.01
CA VAL A 149 -14.62 -4.71 6.85
C VAL A 149 -14.38 -5.13 8.29
N ILE A 150 -13.41 -4.52 8.95
CA ILE A 150 -13.17 -4.73 10.39
C ILE A 150 -13.27 -3.41 11.13
N ARG A 151 -14.02 -3.39 12.24
CA ARG A 151 -14.24 -2.18 13.05
C ARG A 151 -13.99 -2.42 14.53
N GLY A 152 -13.87 -1.33 15.28
CA GLY A 152 -13.48 -1.39 16.69
C GLY A 152 -11.98 -1.63 16.86
N CYS A 153 -11.20 -1.42 15.80
CA CYS A 153 -9.77 -1.70 15.75
C CYS A 153 -8.91 -0.43 15.79
N GLY A 154 -9.52 0.76 15.88
CA GLY A 154 -8.82 2.05 15.95
C GLY A 154 -8.22 2.38 17.32
N THR A 155 -7.70 3.61 17.47
CA THR A 155 -6.95 4.06 18.65
C THR A 155 -7.71 3.87 19.97
N VAL A 156 -9.03 4.08 19.96
CA VAL A 156 -9.88 3.94 21.15
C VAL A 156 -10.52 2.55 21.24
N GLY A 157 -10.94 1.97 20.11
CA GLY A 157 -11.63 0.68 20.08
C GLY A 157 -10.73 -0.49 20.50
N PHE A 158 -9.52 -0.56 19.94
CA PHE A 158 -8.56 -1.66 20.22
C PHE A 158 -7.64 -1.40 21.43
N PRO A 159 -7.70 -0.21 22.03
CA PRO A 159 -6.53 0.62 22.35
C PRO A 159 -5.29 0.54 21.43
N GLY A 160 -4.82 1.69 20.93
CA GLY A 160 -3.53 1.80 20.24
C GLY A 160 -3.54 1.43 18.75
N SER A 161 -4.72 1.17 18.18
CA SER A 161 -4.93 0.86 16.77
C SER A 161 -4.22 -0.44 16.31
N GLY A 162 -4.95 -1.55 16.28
CA GLY A 162 -4.40 -2.87 15.94
C GLY A 162 -4.04 -3.03 14.45
N GLU A 163 -3.04 -3.87 14.15
CA GLU A 163 -2.62 -4.22 12.78
C GLU A 163 -3.38 -5.44 12.26
N VAL A 164 -4.63 -5.24 11.88
CA VAL A 164 -5.60 -6.32 11.60
C VAL A 164 -6.43 -6.12 10.33
N VAL A 165 -6.24 -5.01 9.61
CA VAL A 165 -7.05 -4.68 8.41
C VAL A 165 -6.69 -5.55 7.20
N ASN A 166 -5.49 -6.11 7.15
CA ASN A 166 -5.01 -7.00 6.09
C ASN A 166 -5.61 -8.43 6.20
N MET A 167 -6.94 -8.52 6.17
CA MET A 167 -7.69 -9.77 6.25
C MET A 167 -7.48 -10.63 5.00
N ALA A 168 -7.41 -11.94 5.20
CA ALA A 168 -7.35 -12.91 4.12
C ALA A 168 -8.77 -13.31 3.69
N PRO A 169 -8.98 -13.69 2.42
CA PRO A 169 -10.24 -14.30 2.00
C PRO A 169 -10.53 -15.61 2.77
N PRO A 170 -11.79 -16.08 2.78
CA PRO A 170 -12.13 -17.40 3.28
C PRO A 170 -11.30 -18.50 2.61
N SER A 171 -11.05 -19.59 3.35
CA SER A 171 -10.23 -20.70 2.86
C SER A 171 -10.75 -21.30 1.55
N ALA A 172 -12.07 -21.26 1.33
CA ALA A 172 -12.69 -21.73 0.10
C ALA A 172 -12.29 -20.89 -1.12
N LEU A 173 -12.25 -19.56 -0.99
CA LEU A 173 -11.84 -18.64 -2.06
C LEU A 173 -10.34 -18.76 -2.35
N ILE A 174 -9.51 -18.87 -1.31
CA ILE A 174 -8.07 -19.10 -1.47
C ILE A 174 -7.81 -20.39 -2.26
N LYS A 175 -8.52 -21.48 -1.93
CA LYS A 175 -8.42 -22.75 -2.68
C LYS A 175 -8.90 -22.64 -4.12
N ALA A 176 -9.79 -21.69 -4.42
CA ALA A 176 -10.25 -21.39 -5.76
C ALA A 176 -9.30 -20.43 -6.53
N GLY A 177 -8.20 -20.00 -5.92
CA GLY A 177 -7.22 -19.11 -6.54
C GLY A 177 -7.48 -17.62 -6.35
N ILE A 178 -8.47 -17.25 -5.52
CA ILE A 178 -8.73 -15.87 -5.13
C ILE A 178 -7.95 -15.60 -3.83
N ASP A 179 -6.78 -14.99 -3.96
CA ASP A 179 -5.84 -14.76 -2.87
C ASP A 179 -6.10 -13.48 -2.07
N SER A 180 -6.93 -12.57 -2.62
CA SER A 180 -7.17 -11.26 -2.05
C SER A 180 -8.59 -10.76 -2.31
N LEU A 181 -9.15 -10.10 -1.29
CA LEU A 181 -10.39 -9.33 -1.37
C LEU A 181 -10.09 -7.88 -0.93
N PRO A 182 -10.87 -6.90 -1.40
CA PRO A 182 -10.83 -5.55 -0.85
C PRO A 182 -11.02 -5.59 0.67
N CYS A 183 -10.24 -4.79 1.39
CA CYS A 183 -10.30 -4.69 2.84
C CYS A 183 -10.48 -3.24 3.28
N LEU A 184 -11.24 -3.02 4.35
CA LEU A 184 -11.47 -1.72 4.98
C LEU A 184 -11.47 -1.88 6.50
N GLY A 185 -10.95 -0.89 7.23
CA GLY A 185 -11.12 -0.87 8.67
C GLY A 185 -10.57 0.39 9.33
N ASP A 186 -10.92 0.56 10.60
CA ASP A 186 -10.51 1.68 11.45
C ASP A 186 -9.17 1.45 12.18
N GLY A 187 -8.58 0.26 12.01
CA GLY A 187 -7.25 -0.09 12.48
C GLY A 187 -6.13 0.25 11.50
N ARG A 188 -5.04 -0.50 11.60
CA ARG A 188 -3.86 -0.43 10.71
C ARG A 188 -3.58 -1.82 10.13
N GLN A 189 -2.48 -1.93 9.42
CA GLN A 189 -1.90 -3.19 8.97
C GLN A 189 -0.37 -3.09 9.08
N SER A 190 0.30 -4.24 9.01
CA SER A 190 1.76 -4.28 8.91
C SER A 190 2.25 -3.56 7.64
N GLY A 191 3.48 -3.05 7.72
CA GLY A 191 4.12 -2.18 6.71
C GLY A 191 4.34 -2.83 5.34
#